data_AF-A0A9E2U6B5-F1
#
_entry.id   AF-A0A9E2U6B5-F1
#
_cell.length_a   1.000
_cell.length_b   1.000
_cell.length_c   1.000
_cell.angle_alpha   90.00
_cell.angle_beta   90.00
_cell.angle_gamma   90.00
#
_symmetry.space_group_name_H-M   'P 1'
#
loop_
_entity.id
_entity.type
_entity.pdbx_description
1 polymer ?
#
loop_
_entity_poly.entity_id
_entity_poly.type
_entity_poly.pdbx_seq_one_letter_code
_entity_poly.pdbx_strand_id
1 'polypeptide(L)'
;MSRRPQPVPPIYQPELAAEAIVYAAHSRRREVRVGGSTVQAILANKLFPGLLDRYLATKGYTGQLTDEAVDLHRADNLFAPVPGDPGTHGRFDARASTTSMQLWTTKHRSALIGAGLAIAAFTATMLLGGKTLASNHKNSLPAR
;
A
#
# COMPACT_ATOMS: atom_id res chain seq x y z
N MET A 1 -22.38 7.65 22.87
CA MET A 1 -21.18 6.91 22.46
C MET A 1 -20.30 6.74 23.69
N SER A 2 -20.05 5.51 24.13
CA SER A 2 -19.32 5.23 25.38
C SER A 2 -17.83 4.92 25.19
N ARG A 3 -17.34 4.79 23.95
CA ARG A 3 -15.99 4.31 23.62
C ARG A 3 -15.20 5.30 22.78
N ARG A 4 -13.89 5.41 23.03
CA ARG A 4 -13.03 6.45 22.46
C ARG A 4 -12.78 6.19 20.98
N PRO A 5 -12.87 7.20 20.08
CA PRO A 5 -12.64 6.96 18.66
C PRO A 5 -11.16 6.65 18.38
N GLN A 6 -10.87 5.74 17.46
CA GLN A 6 -9.53 5.48 16.91
C GLN A 6 -9.55 5.50 15.38
N PRO A 7 -8.44 5.85 14.72
CA PRO A 7 -8.34 5.71 13.28
C PRO A 7 -8.44 4.23 12.90
N VAL A 8 -9.13 3.95 11.80
CA VAL A 8 -9.22 2.59 11.25
C VAL A 8 -7.81 2.18 10.80
N PRO A 9 -7.27 1.05 11.28
CA PRO A 9 -5.98 0.55 10.82
C PRO A 9 -5.95 0.37 9.29
N PRO A 10 -4.80 0.58 8.63
CA PRO A 10 -3.49 0.86 9.20
C PRO A 10 -3.29 2.32 9.63
N ILE A 11 -2.67 2.51 10.80
CA ILE A 11 -2.23 3.82 11.30
C ILE A 11 -0.80 4.03 10.80
N TYR A 12 -0.52 5.19 10.23
CA TYR A 12 0.82 5.55 9.74
C TYR A 12 1.43 6.66 10.59
N GLN A 13 2.75 6.61 10.74
CA GLN A 13 3.53 7.65 11.41
C GLN A 13 3.59 8.94 10.56
N PRO A 14 3.70 10.14 11.18
CA PRO A 14 3.71 11.42 10.47
C PRO A 14 4.92 11.56 9.54
N GLU A 15 6.05 10.95 9.86
CA GLU A 15 7.26 10.96 9.04
C GLU A 15 7.00 10.35 7.66
N LEU A 16 6.13 9.33 7.59
CA LEU A 16 5.76 8.70 6.33
C LEU A 16 4.97 9.64 5.42
N ALA A 17 4.10 10.47 6.01
CA ALA A 17 3.40 11.52 5.27
C ALA A 17 4.38 12.62 4.83
N ALA A 18 5.29 13.03 5.71
CA ALA A 18 6.33 14.02 5.39
C ALA A 18 7.23 13.54 4.24
N GLU A 19 7.72 12.30 4.30
CA GLU A 19 8.53 11.68 3.27
C GLU A 19 7.79 11.64 1.91
N ALA A 20 6.50 11.35 1.94
CA ALA A 20 5.67 11.33 0.75
C ALA A 20 5.45 12.73 0.15
N ILE A 21 5.26 13.75 0.98
CA ILE A 21 5.13 15.15 0.55
C ILE A 21 6.46 15.62 -0.07
N VAL A 22 7.59 15.35 0.58
CA VAL A 22 8.93 15.68 0.05
C VAL A 22 9.15 14.98 -1.29
N TYR A 23 8.83 13.69 -1.39
CA TYR A 23 8.93 12.96 -2.66
C TYR A 23 8.01 13.55 -3.73
N ALA A 24 6.77 13.89 -3.38
CA ALA A 24 5.82 14.49 -4.31
C ALA A 24 6.30 15.83 -4.87
N ALA A 25 6.82 16.71 -4.00
CA ALA A 25 7.37 18.02 -4.37
C ALA A 25 8.54 17.93 -5.36
N HIS A 26 9.37 16.88 -5.25
CA HIS A 26 10.50 16.66 -6.16
C HIS A 26 10.15 15.79 -7.38
N SER A 27 8.99 15.15 -7.37
CA SER A 27 8.52 14.36 -8.50
C SER A 27 7.84 15.26 -9.53
N ARG A 28 8.11 15.06 -10.82
CA ARG A 28 7.35 15.71 -11.90
C ARG A 28 5.95 15.11 -12.10
N ARG A 29 5.33 14.54 -11.05
CA ARG A 29 4.04 13.87 -11.13
C ARG A 29 2.95 14.75 -10.53
N ARG A 30 1.79 14.80 -11.21
CA ARG A 30 0.62 15.56 -10.78
C ARG A 30 -0.01 15.03 -9.49
N GLU A 31 0.14 13.74 -9.21
CA GLU A 31 -0.38 13.07 -8.02
C GLU A 31 0.58 11.97 -7.54
N VAL A 32 0.72 11.82 -6.22
CA VAL A 32 1.50 10.77 -5.56
C VAL A 32 0.61 10.05 -4.55
N ARG A 33 0.55 8.71 -4.64
CA ARG A 33 -0.31 7.88 -3.79
C ARG A 33 0.55 7.18 -2.73
N VAL A 34 0.19 7.39 -1.46
CA VAL A 34 0.99 7.00 -0.30
C VAL A 34 0.42 5.79 0.45
N GLY A 35 -0.91 5.62 0.39
CA GLY A 35 -1.63 4.53 1.07
C GLY A 35 -1.60 3.22 0.30
N GLY A 36 -0.84 2.24 0.80
CA GLY A 36 -0.87 0.87 0.26
C GLY A 36 -2.14 0.11 0.57
N SER A 37 -2.82 0.48 1.65
CA SER A 37 -4.17 0.00 1.96
C SER A 37 -5.16 0.30 0.85
N THR A 38 -5.02 1.41 0.11
CA THR A 38 -5.90 1.74 -1.01
C THR A 38 -5.68 0.82 -2.20
N VAL A 39 -4.43 0.48 -2.54
CA VAL A 39 -4.14 -0.42 -3.66
C VAL A 39 -4.45 -1.87 -3.32
N GLN A 40 -4.12 -2.32 -2.09
CA GLN A 40 -4.57 -3.62 -1.59
C GLN A 40 -6.09 -3.69 -1.48
N ALA A 41 -6.77 -2.64 -1.00
CA ALA A 41 -8.23 -2.59 -0.99
C ALA A 41 -8.80 -2.61 -2.40
N ILE A 42 -8.25 -1.85 -3.36
CA ILE A 42 -8.71 -1.88 -4.75
C ILE A 42 -8.49 -3.26 -5.37
N LEU A 43 -7.33 -3.89 -5.17
CA LEU A 43 -7.03 -5.22 -5.72
C LEU A 43 -7.85 -6.31 -5.03
N ALA A 44 -8.02 -6.25 -3.71
CA ALA A 44 -8.87 -7.15 -2.94
C ALA A 44 -10.35 -6.97 -3.28
N ASN A 45 -10.83 -5.73 -3.48
CA ASN A 45 -12.20 -5.46 -3.91
C ASN A 45 -12.44 -5.93 -5.35
N LYS A 46 -11.40 -5.89 -6.20
CA LYS A 46 -11.47 -6.39 -7.59
C LYS A 46 -11.44 -7.93 -7.69
N LEU A 47 -10.86 -8.62 -6.70
CA LEU A 47 -10.76 -10.09 -6.67
C LEU A 47 -11.82 -10.75 -5.78
N PHE A 48 -12.25 -10.11 -4.70
CA PHE A 48 -13.18 -10.64 -3.69
C PHE A 48 -14.15 -9.55 -3.15
N PRO A 49 -14.99 -8.94 -4.01
CA PRO A 49 -15.86 -7.81 -3.62
C PRO A 49 -16.80 -8.14 -2.45
N GLY A 50 -17.41 -9.33 -2.46
CA GLY A 50 -18.35 -9.75 -1.39
C GLY A 50 -17.68 -10.04 -0.04
N LEU A 51 -16.39 -10.34 0.00
CA LEU A 51 -15.65 -10.56 1.25
C LEU A 51 -15.28 -9.22 1.91
N LEU A 52 -14.93 -8.22 1.10
CA LEU A 52 -14.64 -6.87 1.58
C LEU A 52 -15.90 -6.19 2.12
N ASP A 53 -17.05 -6.31 1.42
CA ASP A 53 -18.32 -5.76 1.91
C ASP A 53 -18.78 -6.41 3.21
N ARG A 54 -18.60 -7.73 3.37
CA ARG A 54 -18.91 -8.43 4.63
C ARG A 54 -17.94 -8.06 5.75
N TYR A 55 -16.66 -7.83 5.43
CA TYR A 55 -15.66 -7.36 6.37
C TYR A 55 -15.94 -5.92 6.83
N LEU A 56 -16.21 -5.00 5.90
CA LEU A 56 -16.55 -3.60 6.19
C LEU A 56 -17.86 -3.49 6.98
N ALA A 57 -18.88 -4.28 6.63
CA ALA A 57 -20.14 -4.33 7.38
C ALA A 57 -19.94 -4.80 8.83
N THR A 58 -18.97 -5.67 9.09
CA THR A 58 -18.74 -6.24 10.43
C THR A 58 -17.70 -5.45 11.25
N LYS A 59 -16.71 -4.85 10.59
CA LYS A 59 -15.52 -4.24 11.23
C LYS A 59 -15.42 -2.72 11.06
N GLY A 60 -16.24 -2.09 10.22
CA GLY A 60 -16.17 -0.66 9.96
C GLY A 60 -16.50 0.19 11.20
N TYR A 61 -17.54 -0.16 11.94
CA TYR A 61 -17.95 0.58 13.14
C TYR A 61 -17.12 0.23 14.38
N THR A 62 -16.79 -1.05 14.55
CA THR A 62 -15.96 -1.51 15.68
C THR A 62 -14.49 -1.12 15.54
N GLY A 63 -13.96 -1.01 14.30
CA GLY A 63 -12.60 -0.58 14.04
C GLY A 63 -12.34 0.89 14.37
N GLN A 64 -13.39 1.73 14.39
CA GLN A 64 -13.32 3.15 14.73
C GLN A 64 -13.43 3.45 16.23
N LEU A 65 -13.63 2.44 17.07
CA LEU A 65 -13.78 2.59 18.52
C LEU A 65 -12.70 1.77 19.24
N THR A 66 -12.07 2.35 20.26
CA THR A 66 -11.22 1.62 21.22
C THR A 66 -12.11 0.90 22.23
N ASP A 67 -11.53 0.00 23.03
CA ASP A 67 -12.23 -0.59 24.18
C ASP A 67 -12.24 0.34 25.41
N GLU A 68 -11.57 1.49 25.33
CA GLU A 68 -11.50 2.48 26.40
C GLU A 68 -12.75 3.37 26.42
N ALA A 69 -13.24 3.67 27.63
CA ALA A 69 -14.31 4.62 27.80
C ALA A 69 -13.90 6.03 27.36
N VAL A 70 -14.84 6.78 26.78
CA VAL A 70 -14.64 8.23 26.55
C VAL A 70 -14.71 8.93 27.89
N ASP A 71 -13.66 9.70 28.20
CA ASP A 71 -13.73 10.72 29.24
C ASP A 71 -14.72 11.82 28.82
N LEU A 72 -15.78 11.99 29.61
CA LEU A 72 -16.85 12.97 29.38
C LEU A 72 -16.37 14.41 29.58
N HIS A 73 -15.24 14.62 30.26
CA HIS A 73 -14.64 15.93 30.50
C HIS A 73 -13.44 16.22 29.59
N ARG A 74 -13.21 15.40 28.56
CA ARG A 74 -12.13 15.66 27.60
C ARG A 74 -12.31 17.03 26.96
N ALA A 75 -11.22 17.76 26.80
CA ALA A 75 -11.21 18.95 25.96
C ALA A 75 -11.57 18.57 24.52
N ASP A 76 -12.49 19.32 23.92
CA ASP A 76 -12.82 19.24 22.50
C ASP A 76 -12.23 20.44 21.75
N ASN A 77 -12.22 20.34 20.42
CA ASN A 77 -11.72 21.37 19.53
C ASN A 77 -12.78 21.87 18.54
N LEU A 78 -14.08 21.74 18.87
CA LEU A 78 -15.16 22.02 17.93
C LEU A 78 -15.35 23.51 17.70
N PHE A 79 -15.27 24.31 18.76
CA PHE A 79 -15.46 25.76 18.71
C PHE A 79 -14.19 26.57 18.88
N ALA A 80 -13.19 26.01 19.58
CA ALA A 80 -11.92 26.66 19.83
C ALA A 80 -10.81 25.59 19.87
N PRO A 81 -9.57 25.92 19.47
CA PRO A 81 -8.45 24.99 19.60
C PRO A 81 -8.18 24.68 21.08
N VAL A 82 -7.78 23.43 21.36
CA VAL A 82 -7.29 23.07 22.69
C VAL A 82 -5.92 23.74 22.90
N PRO A 83 -5.69 24.45 24.01
CA PRO A 83 -4.40 25.10 24.29
C PRO A 83 -3.24 24.09 24.33
N GLY A 84 -2.07 24.49 23.83
CA GLY A 84 -0.84 23.69 23.85
C GLY A 84 -0.39 23.22 22.46
N ASP A 85 0.80 22.63 22.41
CA ASP A 85 1.30 21.92 21.23
C ASP A 85 0.96 20.42 21.38
N PRO A 86 0.08 19.85 20.54
CA PRO A 86 -0.25 18.44 20.59
C PRO A 86 0.92 17.52 20.19
N GLY A 87 2.02 18.08 19.66
CA GLY A 87 3.15 17.33 19.14
C GLY A 87 2.85 16.66 17.80
N THR A 88 3.88 16.11 17.17
CA THR A 88 3.75 15.35 15.91
C THR A 88 3.30 13.91 16.14
N HIS A 89 3.53 13.40 17.35
CA HIS A 89 3.38 12.01 17.76
C HIS A 89 2.22 11.88 18.74
N GLY A 90 1.50 10.76 18.69
CA GLY A 90 0.24 10.61 19.40
C GLY A 90 0.13 9.26 20.10
N ARG A 91 -0.97 9.06 20.83
CA ARG A 91 -1.23 7.81 21.58
C ARG A 91 -1.22 6.50 20.76
N PHE A 92 -1.10 6.58 19.44
CA PHE A 92 -1.08 5.45 18.54
C PHE A 92 0.31 5.11 18.01
N ASP A 93 1.37 5.80 18.44
CA ASP A 93 2.74 5.61 17.92
C ASP A 93 3.20 4.16 17.99
N ALA A 94 2.90 3.46 19.08
CA ALA A 94 3.24 2.05 19.26
C ALA A 94 2.55 1.11 18.25
N ARG A 95 1.47 1.56 17.61
CA ARG A 95 0.71 0.83 16.58
C ARG A 95 0.90 1.41 15.18
N ALA A 96 1.58 2.55 15.06
CA ALA A 96 1.72 3.25 13.81
C ALA A 96 2.92 2.71 13.01
N SER A 97 2.70 2.40 11.74
CA SER A 97 3.77 1.93 10.86
C SER A 97 4.60 3.10 10.32
N THR A 98 5.92 2.97 10.40
CA THR A 98 6.91 3.86 9.77
C THR A 98 7.17 3.53 8.30
N THR A 99 6.63 2.42 7.80
CA THR A 99 6.90 1.94 6.43
C THR A 99 5.60 1.69 5.66
N SER A 100 5.63 2.02 4.36
CA SER A 100 4.55 1.75 3.40
C SER A 100 5.13 1.10 2.15
N MET A 101 4.75 -0.15 1.90
CA MET A 101 5.11 -0.86 0.65
C MET A 101 4.67 -0.08 -0.60
N GLN A 102 3.64 0.76 -0.50
CA GLN A 102 3.16 1.57 -1.62
C GLN A 102 4.04 2.79 -1.86
N LEU A 103 4.50 3.46 -0.81
CA LEU A 103 5.47 4.53 -0.97
C LEU A 103 6.78 3.97 -1.56
N TRP A 104 7.21 2.81 -1.06
CA TRP A 104 8.37 2.10 -1.61
C TRP A 104 8.19 1.74 -3.09
N THR A 105 7.09 1.09 -3.48
CA THR A 105 6.83 0.76 -4.91
C THR A 105 6.66 2.00 -5.77
N THR A 106 6.08 3.09 -5.25
CA THR A 106 5.93 4.36 -5.97
C THR A 106 7.29 5.01 -6.24
N LYS A 107 8.22 4.93 -5.28
CA LYS A 107 9.62 5.37 -5.44
C LYS A 107 10.40 4.49 -6.42
N HIS A 108 10.15 3.18 -6.42
CA HIS A 108 10.90 2.20 -7.21
C HIS A 108 10.20 1.75 -8.50
N ARG A 109 9.10 2.41 -8.90
CA ARG A 109 8.25 1.96 -10.02
C ARG A 109 9.01 1.78 -11.34
N SER A 110 9.93 2.69 -11.67
CA SER A 110 10.76 2.58 -12.88
C SER A 110 11.69 1.38 -12.83
N ALA A 111 12.34 1.15 -11.69
CA ALA A 111 13.18 -0.02 -11.46
C ALA A 111 12.39 -1.32 -11.54
N LEU A 112 11.19 -1.36 -10.95
CA LEU A 112 10.29 -2.53 -11.02
C LEU A 112 9.84 -2.83 -12.45
N ILE A 113 9.49 -1.80 -13.24
CA ILE A 113 9.14 -1.96 -14.65
C ILE A 113 10.36 -2.46 -15.44
N GLY A 114 11.53 -1.86 -15.22
CA GLY A 114 12.78 -2.27 -15.88
C GLY A 114 13.14 -3.72 -15.58
N ALA A 115 13.07 -4.14 -14.32
CA ALA A 115 13.31 -5.52 -13.91
C ALA A 115 12.29 -6.49 -14.55
N GLY A 116 11.01 -6.12 -14.58
CA GLY A 116 9.97 -6.92 -15.24
C GLY A 116 10.22 -7.11 -16.74
N LEU A 117 10.60 -6.04 -17.43
CA LEU A 117 10.96 -6.10 -18.86
C LEU A 117 12.20 -6.96 -19.09
N ALA A 118 13.22 -6.85 -18.23
CA ALA A 118 14.43 -7.66 -18.33
C ALA A 118 14.14 -9.16 -18.16
N ILE A 119 13.30 -9.52 -17.17
CA ILE A 119 12.87 -10.92 -16.96
C ILE A 119 12.06 -11.43 -18.16
N ALA A 120 11.12 -10.62 -18.67
CA ALA A 120 10.32 -10.98 -19.84
C ALA A 120 11.20 -11.20 -21.09
N ALA A 121 12.17 -10.32 -21.32
CA ALA A 121 13.13 -10.46 -22.41
C ALA A 121 13.99 -11.73 -22.23
N PHE A 122 14.53 -11.97 -21.04
CA PHE A 122 15.34 -13.16 -20.76
C PHE A 122 14.57 -14.46 -20.98
N THR A 123 13.34 -14.55 -20.46
CA THR A 123 12.47 -15.72 -20.64
C THR A 123 12.08 -15.94 -22.10
N ALA A 124 11.77 -14.87 -22.85
CA ALA A 124 11.51 -14.97 -24.28
C ALA A 124 12.75 -15.47 -25.05
N THR A 125 13.94 -14.98 -24.69
CA THR A 125 15.21 -15.40 -25.32
C THR A 125 15.50 -16.87 -25.06
N MET A 126 15.26 -17.36 -23.83
CA MET A 126 15.40 -18.77 -23.46
C MET A 126 14.40 -19.68 -24.21
N LEU A 127 13.14 -19.26 -24.34
CA LEU A 127 12.11 -20.02 -25.05
C LEU A 127 12.35 -20.06 -26.56
N LEU A 128 12.80 -18.94 -27.16
CA LEU A 128 13.14 -18.86 -28.57
C LEU A 128 14.42 -19.64 -28.88
N GLY A 129 15.46 -19.51 -28.05
CA GLY A 129 16.72 -20.27 -28.16
C GLY A 129 16.52 -21.79 -28.02
N GLY A 130 15.67 -22.22 -27.08
CA GLY A 130 15.32 -23.64 -26.91
C GLY A 130 14.60 -24.23 -28.13
N LYS A 131 13.79 -23.43 -28.84
CA LYS A 131 13.11 -23.85 -30.07
C LYS A 131 14.05 -23.98 -31.26
N THR A 132 15.05 -23.11 -31.40
CA THR A 132 16.05 -23.18 -32.49
C THR A 132 16.96 -24.39 -32.35
N LEU A 133 17.40 -24.72 -31.13
CA LEU A 133 18.21 -25.91 -30.86
C LEU A 133 17.43 -27.22 -31.11
N ALA A 134 16.16 -27.28 -30.70
CA ALA A 134 15.31 -28.47 -30.92
C ALA A 134 14.91 -28.66 -32.40
N SER A 135 14.76 -27.57 -33.16
CA SER A 135 14.46 -27.62 -34.60
C SER A 135 15.65 -28.12 -35.42
N ASN A 136 16.88 -27.75 -35.05
CA ASN A 136 18.07 -28.09 -35.83
C ASN A 136 18.43 -29.59 -35.72
N HIS A 137 18.11 -30.24 -34.59
CA HIS A 137 18.32 -31.67 -34.39
C HIS A 137 17.33 -32.56 -35.16
N LYS A 138 16.15 -32.05 -35.58
CA LYS A 138 15.16 -32.83 -36.33
C LYS A 138 15.43 -32.86 -37.84
N ASN A 139 16.13 -31.85 -38.38
CA ASN A 139 16.47 -31.77 -39.80
C ASN A 139 17.74 -32.54 -40.19
N SER A 140 18.44 -33.17 -39.24
CA SER A 140 19.68 -33.92 -39.49
C SER A 140 19.48 -35.43 -39.67
N LEU A 141 18.25 -35.91 -39.87
CA LEU A 141 18.01 -37.32 -40.21
C LEU A 141 18.10 -37.49 -41.74
N PRO A 142 19.10 -38.23 -42.27
CA PRO A 142 19.19 -38.47 -43.69
C PRO A 142 18.02 -39.37 -44.14
N ALA A 143 17.29 -38.92 -45.15
CA ALA A 143 16.34 -39.75 -45.88
C ALA A 143 17.12 -40.94 -46.48
N ARG A 144 16.76 -42.14 -46.03
CA ARG A 144 17.14 -43.40 -46.67
C ARG A 144 16.11 -43.75 -47.73
#